data_AF-A0A820SH15-F1
#
_entry.id   AF-A0A820SH15-F1
#
_cell.length_a   1.000
_cell.length_b   1.000
_cell.length_c   1.000
_cell.angle_alpha   90.00
_cell.angle_beta   90.00
_cell.angle_gamma   90.00
#
_symmetry.space_group_name_H-M   'P 1'
#
loop_
_entity.id
_entity.type
_entity.pdbx_description
1 polymer ?
#
loop_
_entity_poly.entity_id
_entity_poly.type
_entity_poly.pdbx_seq_one_letter_code
_entity_poly.pdbx_strand_id
1 'polypeptide(L)'
;TIKDVWAHNVEEEFRAIRKLIVKYHYVAMDTEFPGIVVRPLGEFKSTAEYQYQCLKLNVDFLKIIQLGLTFMDSQGKSPPGVCSYQFNFNFNLT
;
A
#
# COMPACT_ATOMS: atom_id res chain seq x y z
N THR A 1 12.89 -11.34 -3.89
CA THR A 1 13.64 -10.35 -3.10
C THR A 1 12.86 -9.04 -3.03
N ILE A 2 12.99 -8.30 -1.92
CA ILE A 2 12.31 -7.02 -1.69
C ILE A 2 13.23 -5.87 -2.13
N LYS A 3 12.67 -4.85 -2.78
CA LYS A 3 13.36 -3.64 -3.24
C LYS A 3 12.74 -2.42 -2.57
N ASP A 4 13.56 -1.67 -1.82
CA ASP A 4 13.15 -0.40 -1.24
C ASP A 4 13.08 0.70 -2.30
N VAL A 5 11.97 1.42 -2.29
CA VAL A 5 11.67 2.53 -3.19
C VAL A 5 11.52 3.80 -2.35
N TRP A 6 12.30 4.81 -2.72
CA TRP A 6 12.40 6.12 -2.12
C TRP A 6 12.26 7.20 -3.21
N ALA A 7 12.19 8.47 -2.80
CA ALA A 7 12.05 9.59 -3.74
C ALA A 7 13.11 9.62 -4.86
N HIS A 8 14.34 9.18 -4.58
CA HIS A 8 15.44 9.25 -5.55
C HIS A 8 15.40 8.15 -6.62
N ASN A 9 14.78 6.98 -6.36
CA ASN A 9 14.74 5.85 -7.29
C ASN A 9 13.32 5.47 -7.76
N VAL A 10 12.27 6.15 -7.27
CA VAL A 10 10.87 5.84 -7.61
C VAL A 10 10.61 5.76 -9.11
N GLU A 11 11.16 6.69 -9.90
CA GLU A 11 11.01 6.71 -11.36
C GLU A 11 11.68 5.51 -12.04
N GLU A 12 12.82 5.06 -11.53
CA GLU A 12 13.53 3.88 -12.04
C GLU A 12 12.72 2.61 -11.77
N GLU A 13 12.26 2.45 -10.53
CA GLU A 13 11.51 1.26 -10.13
C GLU A 13 10.14 1.20 -10.82
N PHE A 14 9.45 2.33 -11.02
CA PHE A 14 8.21 2.35 -11.81
C PHE A 14 8.43 1.91 -13.26
N ARG A 15 9.58 2.23 -13.88
CA ARG A 15 9.90 1.71 -15.23
C ARG A 15 10.09 0.20 -15.23
N ALA A 16 10.68 -0.37 -14.18
CA ALA A 16 10.81 -1.82 -14.02
C ALA A 16 9.43 -2.48 -13.82
N ILE A 17 8.61 -1.93 -12.92
CA ILE A 17 7.24 -2.40 -12.64
C ILE A 17 6.38 -2.41 -13.89
N ARG A 18 6.44 -1.36 -14.73
CA ARG A 18 5.69 -1.29 -16.00
C ARG A 18 6.03 -2.43 -16.96
N LYS A 19 7.27 -2.94 -16.95
CA LYS A 19 7.66 -4.10 -17.77
C LYS A 19 7.20 -5.40 -17.11
N LEU A 20 7.25 -5.45 -15.78
CA LEU A 20 6.97 -6.63 -14.98
C LEU A 20 5.47 -7.00 -14.99
N ILE A 21 4.59 -6.00 -14.89
CA ILE A 21 3.12 -6.18 -14.83
C ILE A 21 2.55 -6.87 -16.09
N VAL A 22 3.23 -6.78 -17.24
CA VAL A 22 2.80 -7.44 -18.48
C VAL A 22 2.72 -8.96 -18.31
N LYS A 23 3.66 -9.56 -17.57
CA LYS A 23 3.73 -11.00 -17.34
C LYS A 23 3.23 -11.39 -15.94
N TYR A 24 3.59 -10.60 -14.93
CA TYR A 24 3.26 -10.85 -13.53
C TYR A 24 2.18 -9.86 -13.07
N HIS A 25 0.95 -10.07 -13.55
CA HIS A 25 -0.17 -9.13 -13.41
C HIS A 25 -1.01 -9.33 -12.13
N TYR A 26 -0.72 -10.33 -11.31
CA TYR A 26 -1.35 -10.49 -10.00
C TYR A 26 -0.55 -9.69 -8.98
N VAL A 27 -1.19 -8.74 -8.29
CA VAL A 27 -0.54 -7.84 -7.35
C VAL A 27 -1.11 -8.06 -5.95
N ALA A 28 -0.28 -8.56 -5.04
CA ALA A 28 -0.56 -8.51 -3.61
C ALA A 28 -0.12 -7.16 -3.06
N MET A 29 -0.91 -6.57 -2.16
CA MET A 29 -0.68 -5.23 -1.63
C MET A 29 -0.87 -5.22 -0.12
N ASP A 30 -0.02 -4.47 0.56
CA ASP A 30 -0.13 -4.19 1.99
C ASP A 30 0.32 -2.74 2.29
N THR A 31 -0.19 -2.15 3.37
CA THR A 31 0.13 -0.75 3.74
C THR A 31 0.41 -0.61 5.23
N GLU A 32 1.40 0.22 5.56
CA GLU A 32 1.68 0.62 6.94
C GLU A 32 1.33 2.09 7.14
N PHE A 33 0.59 2.37 8.21
CA PHE A 33 0.12 3.71 8.58
C PHE A 33 0.05 3.81 10.12
N PRO A 34 -0.02 5.02 10.71
CA PRO A 34 0.09 5.22 12.16
C PRO A 34 -1.16 4.78 12.98
N GLY A 35 -1.83 3.69 12.57
CA GLY A 35 -2.92 3.06 13.29
C GLY A 35 -4.25 3.84 13.27
N ILE A 36 -5.08 3.62 14.30
CA ILE A 36 -6.39 4.28 14.45
C ILE A 36 -6.25 5.35 15.53
N VAL A 37 -6.44 6.60 15.14
CA VAL A 37 -6.35 7.79 16.02
C VAL A 37 -7.74 8.39 16.26
N VAL A 38 -8.66 8.27 15.30
CA VAL A 38 -9.99 8.88 15.37
C VAL A 38 -11.07 7.81 15.45
N ARG A 39 -12.08 8.04 16.30
CA ARG A 39 -13.31 7.25 16.35
C ARG A 39 -14.50 8.17 16.06
N PRO A 40 -15.40 7.80 15.14
CA PRO A 40 -16.56 8.64 14.82
C PRO A 40 -17.55 8.61 15.98
N LEU A 41 -18.08 9.78 16.34
CA LEU A 41 -19.14 9.94 17.36
C LEU A 41 -20.50 10.07 16.65
N GLY A 42 -21.54 9.44 17.20
CA GLY A 42 -22.91 9.55 16.68
C GLY A 42 -23.63 8.20 16.60
N GLU A 43 -24.85 8.23 16.04
CA GLU A 43 -25.63 7.03 15.74
C GLU A 43 -25.30 6.53 14.33
N PHE A 44 -25.13 5.22 14.19
CA PHE A 44 -24.87 4.54 12.92
C PHE A 44 -25.96 3.52 12.66
N LYS A 45 -26.39 3.38 11.41
CA LYS A 45 -27.48 2.47 11.01
C LYS A 45 -27.06 1.01 11.07
N SER A 46 -25.75 0.74 11.05
CA SER A 46 -25.18 -0.61 11.15
C SER A 46 -23.73 -0.59 11.65
N THR A 47 -23.26 -1.74 12.12
CA THR A 47 -21.84 -1.97 12.45
C THR A 47 -20.93 -1.74 11.23
N ALA A 48 -21.38 -2.12 10.03
CA ALA A 48 -20.62 -1.94 8.80
C ALA A 48 -20.44 -0.45 8.46
N GLU A 49 -21.48 0.36 8.64
CA GLU A 49 -21.41 1.81 8.46
C GLU A 49 -20.43 2.44 9.46
N TYR A 50 -20.50 2.06 10.73
CA TYR A 50 -19.55 2.50 11.74
C TYR A 50 -18.10 2.16 11.39
N GLN A 51 -17.84 0.91 10.96
CA GLN A 51 -16.50 0.47 10.53
C GLN A 51 -15.99 1.27 9.33
N TYR A 52 -16.85 1.50 8.33
CA TYR A 52 -16.50 2.32 7.18
C TYR A 52 -16.18 3.76 7.57
N GLN A 53 -16.99 4.39 8.43
CA GLN A 53 -16.74 5.77 8.88
C GLN A 53 -15.44 5.86 9.69
N CYS A 54 -15.15 4.87 10.54
CA CYS A 54 -13.89 4.78 11.26
C CYS A 54 -12.70 4.67 10.29
N LEU A 55 -12.78 3.78 9.29
CA LEU A 55 -11.74 3.66 8.27
C LEU A 55 -11.55 4.98 7.50
N LYS A 56 -12.65 5.56 7.01
CA LYS A 56 -12.64 6.79 6.22
C LYS A 56 -11.95 7.94 6.96
N LEU A 57 -12.35 8.20 8.21
CA LEU A 57 -11.75 9.28 8.99
C LEU A 57 -10.25 9.07 9.19
N ASN A 58 -9.83 7.86 9.57
CA ASN A 58 -8.40 7.61 9.79
C ASN A 58 -7.59 7.71 8.48
N VAL A 59 -8.13 7.25 7.35
CA VAL A 59 -7.47 7.43 6.04
C VAL A 59 -7.40 8.91 5.64
N ASP A 60 -8.44 9.69 5.91
CA ASP A 60 -8.46 11.12 5.58
C ASP A 60 -7.48 11.94 6.45
N PHE A 61 -7.27 11.55 7.73
CA PHE A 61 -6.40 12.27 8.67
C PHE A 61 -4.94 11.82 8.66
N LEU A 62 -4.66 10.56 8.31
CA LEU A 62 -3.34 9.97 8.48
C LEU A 62 -2.60 9.89 7.15
N LYS A 63 -1.30 10.21 7.18
CA LYS A 63 -0.40 9.97 6.06
C LYS A 63 0.07 8.52 6.09
N ILE A 64 0.10 7.88 4.92
CA ILE A 64 0.69 6.55 4.75
C ILE A 64 2.20 6.60 5.02
N ILE A 65 2.75 5.52 5.59
CA ILE A 65 4.18 5.37 5.88
C ILE A 65 4.82 4.50 4.81
N GLN A 66 4.25 3.32 4.54
CA GLN A 66 4.73 2.40 3.51
C GLN A 66 3.61 1.77 2.69
N LEU A 67 3.94 1.41 1.45
CA LEU A 67 3.12 0.57 0.57
C LEU A 67 3.99 -0.57 0.04
N GLY A 68 3.61 -1.80 0.33
CA GLY A 68 4.22 -3.00 -0.23
C GLY A 68 3.43 -3.50 -1.43
N LEU A 69 4.10 -3.72 -2.57
CA LEU A 69 3.53 -4.34 -3.77
C LEU A 69 4.33 -5.58 -4.14
N THR A 70 3.69 -6.75 -4.24
CA THR A 70 4.31 -8.00 -4.69
C THR A 70 3.62 -8.53 -5.94
N PHE A 71 4.40 -8.88 -6.95
CA PHE A 71 3.91 -9.26 -8.27
C PHE A 71 4.07 -10.76 -8.53
N MET A 72 3.05 -11.37 -9.11
CA MET A 72 2.96 -12.80 -9.41
C MET A 72 2.30 -13.05 -10.76
N ASP A 73 2.56 -14.20 -11.37
CA ASP A 73 1.83 -14.67 -12.55
C ASP A 73 0.56 -15.44 -12.14
N SER A 74 -0.22 -15.87 -13.14
CA SER A 74 -1.46 -16.64 -12.92
C SER A 74 -1.27 -17.99 -12.24
N GLN A 75 -0.04 -18.48 -12.14
CA GLN A 75 0.31 -19.73 -11.46
C GLN A 75 0.88 -19.48 -10.05
N GLY A 76 0.82 -18.22 -9.58
CA GLY A 76 1.36 -17.81 -8.29
C GLY A 76 2.89 -17.75 -8.24
N LYS A 77 3.58 -17.77 -9.40
CA LYS A 77 5.04 -17.68 -9.44
C LYS A 77 5.49 -16.22 -9.49
N SER A 78 6.48 -15.92 -8.67
CA SER A 78 7.12 -14.61 -8.64
C SER A 78 8.10 -14.40 -9.80
N PRO A 79 8.35 -13.14 -10.21
CA PRO A 79 9.42 -12.81 -11.15
C PRO A 79 10.80 -13.20 -10.59
N PRO A 80 11.75 -13.60 -11.46
CA PRO A 80 13.12 -13.79 -11.04
C PRO A 80 13.73 -12.45 -10.60
N GLY A 81 14.43 -12.44 -9.46
CA GLY A 81 15.04 -11.24 -8.89
C GLY A 81 14.10 -10.46 -7.96
N VAL A 82 13.76 -9.23 -8.33
CA VAL A 82 12.88 -8.36 -7.55
C VAL A 82 11.44 -8.75 -7.81
N CYS A 83 10.74 -9.17 -6.75
CA CYS A 83 9.33 -9.54 -6.80
C CYS A 83 8.44 -8.61 -5.97
N SER A 84 9.04 -7.91 -5.01
CA SER A 84 8.32 -7.08 -4.06
C SER A 84 8.97 -5.70 -4.00
N TYR A 85 8.16 -4.66 -4.03
CA TYR A 85 8.55 -3.27 -3.97
C TYR A 85 7.96 -2.65 -2.71
N GLN A 86 8.82 -2.11 -1.86
CA GLN A 86 8.44 -1.42 -0.64
C GLN A 86 8.61 0.08 -0.84
N PHE A 87 7.52 0.79 -1.06
CA PHE A 87 7.52 2.23 -1.21
C PHE A 87 7.52 2.88 0.16
N ASN A 88 8.52 3.71 0.40
CA ASN A 88 8.70 4.46 1.64
C ASN A 88 8.31 5.91 1.39
N PHE A 89 7.22 6.35 2.02
CA PHE A 89 6.71 7.71 1.87
C PHE A 89 7.38 8.66 2.84
N ASN A 90 7.43 9.94 2.46
CA ASN A 90 7.83 10.97 3.40
C ASN A 90 6.80 11.08 4.52
N PHE A 91 7.21 10.80 5.75
CA PHE A 91 6.36 10.83 6.92
C PHE A 91 6.99 11.70 7.99
N ASN A 92 6.26 12.73 8.41
CA ASN A 92 6.62 13.56 9.55
C ASN A 92 5.40 13.72 10.46
N LEU A 93 5.64 13.60 11.77
CA LEU A 93 4.65 13.78 12.83
C LEU A 93 4.48 15.26 13.22
N THR A 94 5.40 16.13 12.79
CA THR A 94 5.38 17.58 12.97
C THR A 94 5.00 18.34 11.71
#